data_AF-A0A512J3L9-F1
#
_entry.id   AF-A0A512J3L9-F1
#
_cell.length_a   1.000
_cell.length_b   1.000
_cell.length_c   1.000
_cell.angle_alpha   90.00
_cell.angle_beta   90.00
_cell.angle_gamma   90.00
#
_symmetry.space_group_name_H-M   'P 1'
#
loop_
_entity.id
_entity.type
_entity.pdbx_description
1 polymer ?
#
loop_
_entity_poly.entity_id
_entity_poly.type
_entity_poly.pdbx_seq_one_letter_code
_entity_poly.pdbx_strand_id
1 'polypeptide(L)'
;MMQTLIWTEGMLRACHMLTERKSTRAAGATIMRPATSLASLPSASAADFGGQPPWSVISTTTLVAALRIDRGNFATWRCRGIGPAELPTSWFRPASGRPRYYLVSHVLAWIAARHAQPFDYRACWLDYLVSIHMPTDLAWARRLAEREGPVQNGVVFTVSGWRAYLDSLDLDHAPVQA
;
A
#
# COMPACT_ATOMS: atom_id res chain seq x y z
N MET A 1 20.86 -41.97 46.44
CA MET A 1 21.75 -40.79 46.56
C MET A 1 20.85 -39.57 46.62
N MET A 2 20.46 -39.15 47.84
CA MET A 2 21.10 -38.10 48.65
C MET A 2 20.93 -36.72 48.00
N GLN A 3 20.00 -35.89 48.53
CA GLN A 3 20.27 -34.80 49.51
C GLN A 3 20.66 -33.49 48.78
N THR A 4 20.25 -32.27 49.12
CA THR A 4 19.48 -31.65 50.20
C THR A 4 19.20 -30.18 49.80
N LEU A 5 18.06 -29.63 50.20
CA LEU A 5 17.70 -28.21 50.23
C LEU A 5 18.68 -27.38 51.06
N ILE A 6 19.07 -26.16 50.63
CA ILE A 6 19.33 -25.07 51.58
C ILE A 6 18.89 -23.72 50.97
N TRP A 7 17.78 -23.20 51.50
CA TRP A 7 17.49 -21.77 51.56
C TRP A 7 18.30 -21.16 52.72
N THR A 8 18.90 -19.98 52.54
CA THR A 8 19.30 -19.12 53.67
C THR A 8 18.99 -17.66 53.35
N GLU A 9 18.10 -17.11 54.18
CA GLU A 9 17.85 -15.68 54.37
C GLU A 9 19.05 -15.00 55.05
N GLY A 10 19.21 -13.69 54.83
CA GLY A 10 20.25 -12.88 55.46
C GLY A 10 20.07 -11.35 55.32
N MET A 11 19.01 -10.83 55.95
CA MET A 11 18.86 -9.51 56.61
C MET A 11 19.71 -8.26 56.20
N LEU A 12 18.98 -7.27 55.68
CA LEU A 12 18.79 -5.87 56.17
C LEU A 12 19.97 -5.00 56.68
N ARG A 13 20.15 -3.84 56.00
CA ARG A 13 20.31 -2.44 56.52
C ARG A 13 20.31 -1.49 55.30
N ALA A 14 19.30 -0.65 55.03
CA ALA A 14 18.81 0.57 55.68
C ALA A 14 19.72 1.83 55.53
N CYS A 15 19.13 2.87 54.91
CA CYS A 15 19.54 4.30 54.84
C CYS A 15 20.79 4.61 53.98
N HIS A 16 20.87 5.63 53.13
CA HIS A 16 20.31 6.98 53.20
C HIS A 16 20.28 7.60 51.80
N MET A 17 19.31 8.51 51.57
CA MET A 17 19.19 9.36 50.39
C MET A 17 20.49 10.08 50.01
N LEU A 18 20.79 10.16 48.72
CA LEU A 18 21.25 11.40 48.06
C LEU A 18 20.86 11.39 46.58
N THR A 19 20.14 12.42 46.21
CA THR A 19 19.55 12.68 44.91
C THR A 19 20.64 13.18 43.95
N GLU A 20 21.14 12.31 43.08
CA GLU A 20 21.80 12.76 41.85
C GLU A 20 20.84 12.54 40.68
N ARG A 21 20.14 13.61 40.28
CA ARG A 21 19.55 13.71 38.95
C ARG A 21 20.69 13.73 37.93
N LYS A 22 21.15 12.56 37.50
CA LYS A 22 21.84 12.44 36.21
C LYS A 22 20.84 12.83 35.14
N SER A 23 21.00 14.04 34.61
CA SER A 23 20.41 14.46 33.35
C SER A 23 20.97 13.56 32.26
N THR A 24 20.31 12.43 32.03
CA THR A 24 20.56 11.60 30.86
C THR A 24 19.97 12.39 29.68
N ARG A 25 20.82 13.17 29.01
CA ARG A 25 20.53 13.67 27.65
C ARG A 25 20.02 12.47 26.86
N ALA A 26 18.76 12.54 26.44
CA ALA A 26 18.18 11.55 25.56
C ALA A 26 19.14 11.36 24.38
N ALA A 27 19.63 10.12 24.23
CA ALA A 27 20.38 9.69 23.07
C ALA A 27 19.59 10.10 21.82
N GLY A 28 20.29 10.70 20.87
CA GLY A 28 19.74 11.46 19.77
C GLY A 28 18.50 10.81 19.14
N ALA A 29 17.48 11.63 18.92
CA ALA A 29 16.39 11.27 18.02
C ALA A 29 17.03 10.88 16.68
N THR A 30 17.04 9.57 16.38
CA THR A 30 17.34 9.08 15.05
C THR A 30 16.30 9.71 14.14
N ILE A 31 16.70 10.76 13.40
CA ILE A 31 15.91 11.31 12.31
C ILE A 31 15.78 10.15 11.32
N MET A 32 14.65 9.45 11.38
CA MET A 32 14.38 8.34 10.45
C MET A 32 14.50 8.87 9.03
N ARG A 33 15.11 8.04 8.16
CA ARG A 33 15.30 8.32 6.73
C ARG A 33 14.06 9.01 6.16
N PRO A 34 14.23 10.01 5.28
CA PRO A 34 13.10 10.67 4.67
C PRO A 34 12.25 9.61 3.99
N ALA A 35 10.99 9.53 4.43
CA ALA A 35 9.93 8.93 3.66
C ALA A 35 10.07 9.39 2.20
N THR A 36 9.88 8.49 1.24
CA THR A 36 9.96 8.83 -0.17
C THR A 36 9.20 10.13 -0.42
N SER A 37 9.93 11.16 -0.83
CA SER A 37 9.36 12.45 -1.18
C SER A 37 8.69 12.37 -2.55
N LEU A 38 7.84 13.35 -2.87
CA LEU A 38 7.15 13.39 -4.15
C LEU A 38 8.13 13.43 -5.33
N ALA A 39 9.30 14.06 -5.16
CA ALA A 39 10.35 14.16 -6.17
C ALA A 39 11.21 12.89 -6.29
N SER A 40 11.19 12.02 -5.28
CA SER A 40 11.99 10.80 -5.23
C SER A 40 11.15 9.54 -5.43
N LEU A 41 9.94 9.66 -6.00
CA LEU A 41 9.14 8.50 -6.35
C LEU A 41 9.89 7.64 -7.39
N PRO A 42 9.77 6.30 -7.34
CA PRO A 42 10.34 5.43 -8.36
C PRO A 42 9.76 5.77 -9.74
N SER A 43 10.40 5.32 -10.82
CA SER A 43 9.73 5.30 -12.14
C SER A 43 8.56 4.32 -12.11
N ALA A 44 7.60 4.49 -13.01
CA ALA A 44 6.46 3.56 -13.10
C ALA A 44 6.93 2.11 -13.33
N SER A 45 7.95 1.90 -14.15
CA SER A 45 8.55 0.58 -14.41
C SER A 45 9.30 -0.03 -13.22
N ALA A 46 9.74 0.78 -12.25
CA ALA A 46 10.46 0.32 -11.06
C ALA A 46 9.54 0.18 -9.83
N ALA A 47 8.28 0.63 -9.93
CA ALA A 47 7.32 0.49 -8.86
C ALA A 47 6.84 -0.97 -8.78
N ASP A 48 7.09 -1.61 -7.64
CA ASP A 48 6.70 -3.00 -7.40
C ASP A 48 5.51 -3.07 -6.45
N PHE A 49 4.43 -3.69 -6.91
CA PHE A 49 3.21 -3.96 -6.13
C PHE A 49 3.10 -5.43 -5.70
N GLY A 50 4.23 -6.14 -5.58
CA GLY A 50 4.28 -7.53 -5.15
C GLY A 50 3.77 -8.49 -6.23
N GLY A 51 4.06 -8.20 -7.50
CA GLY A 51 3.59 -8.99 -8.64
C GLY A 51 2.09 -8.89 -8.91
N GLN A 52 1.38 -7.92 -8.32
CA GLN A 52 -0.03 -7.71 -8.60
C GLN A 52 -0.27 -7.22 -10.03
N PRO A 53 -1.35 -7.65 -10.68
CA PRO A 53 -1.67 -7.20 -12.02
C PRO A 53 -1.98 -5.70 -12.08
N PRO A 54 -1.81 -5.04 -13.23
CA PRO A 54 -2.16 -3.64 -13.42
C PRO A 54 -3.63 -3.28 -13.15
N TRP A 55 -4.55 -4.25 -13.28
CA TRP A 55 -5.96 -4.09 -12.93
C TRP A 55 -6.28 -4.42 -11.47
N SER A 56 -5.28 -4.78 -10.64
CA SER A 56 -5.54 -5.11 -9.24
C SER A 56 -5.96 -3.89 -8.43
N VAL A 57 -6.90 -4.09 -7.50
CA VAL A 57 -7.32 -3.06 -6.54
C VAL A 57 -6.50 -3.14 -5.27
N ILE A 58 -5.90 -2.01 -4.88
CA ILE A 58 -5.04 -1.89 -3.70
C ILE A 58 -5.55 -0.86 -2.70
N SER A 59 -5.26 -1.10 -1.43
CA SER A 59 -5.55 -0.14 -0.36
C SER A 59 -4.51 0.98 -0.31
N THR A 60 -4.85 2.08 0.37
CA THR A 60 -3.87 3.11 0.74
C THR A 60 -2.65 2.53 1.46
N THR A 61 -2.83 1.54 2.34
CA THR A 61 -1.74 0.91 3.08
C THR A 61 -0.77 0.19 2.15
N THR A 62 -1.31 -0.56 1.18
CA THR A 62 -0.52 -1.26 0.16
C THR A 62 0.24 -0.27 -0.71
N LEU A 63 -0.41 0.81 -1.15
CA LEU A 63 0.20 1.86 -1.97
C LEU A 63 1.39 2.50 -1.27
N VAL A 64 1.21 2.98 -0.03
CA VAL A 64 2.29 3.68 0.68
C VAL A 64 3.43 2.73 1.04
N ALA A 65 3.14 1.45 1.30
CA ALA A 65 4.16 0.44 1.53
C ALA A 65 4.99 0.17 0.26
N ALA A 66 4.33 -0.06 -0.88
CA ALA A 66 4.96 -0.30 -2.17
C ALA A 66 5.88 0.86 -2.58
N LEU A 67 5.43 2.10 -2.39
CA LEU A 67 6.17 3.31 -2.77
C LEU A 67 7.11 3.83 -1.67
N ARG A 68 7.15 3.16 -0.51
CA ARG A 68 7.92 3.57 0.68
C ARG A 68 7.62 5.01 1.13
N ILE A 69 6.37 5.43 1.01
CA ILE A 69 5.89 6.75 1.41
C ILE A 69 5.40 6.67 2.87
N ASP A 70 5.65 7.70 3.65
CA ASP A 70 5.03 7.84 4.97
C ASP A 70 3.52 8.11 4.83
N ARG A 71 2.72 7.45 5.67
CA ARG A 71 1.26 7.55 5.58
C ARG A 71 0.75 8.96 5.89
N GLY A 72 1.39 9.68 6.81
CA GLY A 72 1.06 11.07 7.13
C GLY A 72 1.42 12.03 5.99
N ASN A 73 2.57 11.81 5.36
CA ASN A 73 2.99 12.55 4.18
C ASN A 73 2.03 12.35 3.00
N PHE A 74 1.65 11.10 2.71
CA PHE A 74 0.68 10.80 1.67
C PHE A 74 -0.71 11.39 1.98
N ALA A 75 -1.14 11.38 3.26
CA ALA A 75 -2.36 12.06 3.66
C ALA A 75 -2.29 13.57 3.39
N THR A 76 -1.16 14.21 3.67
CA THR A 76 -0.92 15.63 3.37
C THR A 76 -0.98 15.93 1.88
N TRP A 77 -0.38 15.07 1.04
CA TRP A 77 -0.42 15.22 -0.41
C TRP A 77 -1.86 15.16 -0.94
N ARG A 78 -2.64 14.19 -0.47
CA ARG A 78 -4.05 14.07 -0.87
C ARG A 78 -4.90 15.26 -0.45
N CYS A 79 -4.68 15.82 0.75
CA CYS A 79 -5.34 17.06 1.17
C CYS A 79 -5.02 18.24 0.23
N ARG A 80 -3.91 18.18 -0.51
CA ARG A 80 -3.52 19.16 -1.54
C ARG A 80 -3.94 18.75 -2.96
N GLY A 81 -4.75 17.70 -3.12
CA GLY A 81 -5.15 17.17 -4.42
C GLY A 81 -4.03 16.45 -5.18
N ILE A 82 -2.97 16.01 -4.48
CA ILE A 82 -1.84 15.30 -5.08
C ILE A 82 -1.95 13.81 -4.75
N GLY A 83 -2.12 12.99 -5.78
CA GLY A 83 -2.16 11.53 -5.65
C GLY A 83 -2.76 10.88 -6.90
N PRO A 84 -2.75 9.55 -6.95
CA PRO A 84 -3.46 8.81 -7.99
C PRO A 84 -4.98 8.89 -7.79
N ALA A 85 -5.73 8.67 -8.88
CA ALA A 85 -7.19 8.66 -8.86
C ALA A 85 -7.73 7.57 -7.92
N GLU A 86 -8.58 7.97 -6.97
CA GLU A 86 -9.28 7.08 -6.04
C GLU A 86 -10.45 6.39 -6.77
N LEU A 87 -10.64 5.09 -6.53
CA LEU A 87 -11.83 4.38 -7.03
C LEU A 87 -13.09 4.84 -6.27
N PRO A 88 -14.27 4.83 -6.91
CA PRO A 88 -15.51 5.27 -6.26
C PRO A 88 -15.81 4.47 -5.00
N THR A 89 -15.98 5.15 -3.86
CA THR A 89 -16.23 4.47 -2.58
C THR A 89 -17.52 3.66 -2.57
N SER A 90 -18.49 4.01 -3.43
CA SER A 90 -19.75 3.28 -3.61
C SER A 90 -19.57 1.88 -4.19
N TRP A 91 -18.41 1.58 -4.79
CA TRP A 91 -18.13 0.25 -5.32
C TRP A 91 -17.84 -0.79 -4.23
N PHE A 92 -17.51 -0.34 -3.02
CA PHE A 92 -17.02 -1.21 -1.96
C PHE A 92 -18.01 -1.31 -0.81
N ARG A 93 -17.99 -2.45 -0.11
CA ARG A 93 -18.78 -2.58 1.11
C ARG A 93 -18.25 -1.60 2.17
N PRO A 94 -19.13 -1.01 2.99
CA PRO A 94 -18.70 -0.14 4.09
C PRO A 94 -17.74 -0.88 5.02
N ALA A 95 -16.59 -0.28 5.25
CA ALA A 95 -15.58 -0.75 6.19
C ALA A 95 -15.23 0.36 7.19
N SER A 96 -14.78 -0.03 8.38
CA SER A 96 -14.37 0.93 9.41
C SER A 96 -13.25 1.84 8.91
N GLY A 97 -13.32 3.13 9.27
CA GLY A 97 -12.31 4.11 8.86
C GLY A 97 -12.38 4.59 7.41
N ARG A 98 -13.39 4.18 6.62
CA ARG A 98 -13.60 4.59 5.21
C ARG A 98 -12.31 4.44 4.38
N PRO A 99 -11.83 3.21 4.19
CA PRO A 99 -10.63 2.95 3.41
C PRO A 99 -10.81 3.45 1.97
N ARG A 100 -9.69 3.87 1.38
CA ARG A 100 -9.60 4.30 -0.01
C ARG A 100 -8.82 3.30 -0.82
N TYR A 101 -9.28 3.09 -2.04
CA TYR A 101 -8.80 2.07 -2.94
C TYR A 101 -8.37 2.68 -4.27
N TYR A 102 -7.37 2.05 -4.88
CA TYR A 102 -6.75 2.52 -6.11
C TYR A 102 -6.56 1.33 -7.05
N LEU A 103 -6.60 1.59 -8.35
CA LEU A 103 -6.17 0.63 -9.36
C LEU A 103 -4.66 0.74 -9.55
N VAL A 104 -3.92 -0.39 -9.58
CA VAL A 104 -2.46 -0.37 -9.74
C VAL A 104 -2.03 0.47 -10.95
N SER A 105 -2.67 0.27 -12.10
CA SER A 105 -2.38 1.03 -13.32
C SER A 105 -2.63 2.53 -13.20
N HIS A 106 -3.62 2.99 -12.41
CA HIS A 106 -3.79 4.42 -12.14
C HIS A 106 -2.64 4.98 -11.30
N VAL A 107 -2.12 4.19 -10.35
CA VAL A 107 -0.96 4.58 -9.56
C VAL A 107 0.28 4.68 -10.46
N LEU A 108 0.48 3.72 -11.36
CA LEU A 108 1.58 3.75 -12.32
C LEU A 108 1.47 4.93 -13.29
N ALA A 109 0.28 5.21 -13.81
CA ALA A 109 0.02 6.36 -14.67
C ALA A 109 0.28 7.69 -13.95
N TRP A 110 -0.15 7.80 -12.69
CA TRP A 110 0.15 8.96 -11.85
C TRP A 110 1.65 9.15 -11.65
N ILE A 111 2.39 8.07 -11.35
CA ILE A 111 3.86 8.11 -11.22
C ILE A 111 4.51 8.57 -12.52
N ALA A 112 4.11 8.01 -13.66
CA ALA A 112 4.63 8.41 -14.97
C ALA A 112 4.38 9.91 -15.25
N ALA A 113 3.17 10.39 -14.98
CA ALA A 113 2.83 11.81 -15.11
C ALA A 113 3.70 12.71 -14.21
N ARG A 114 4.05 12.26 -12.98
CA ARG A 114 4.97 12.99 -12.10
C ARG A 114 6.38 13.12 -12.66
N HIS A 115 6.81 12.16 -13.48
CA HIS A 115 8.09 12.18 -14.19
C HIS A 115 8.00 12.77 -15.61
N ALA A 116 6.85 13.37 -15.97
CA ALA A 116 6.57 13.85 -17.33
C ALA A 116 6.76 12.77 -18.42
N GLN A 117 6.47 11.51 -18.08
CA GLN A 117 6.52 10.37 -18.98
C GLN A 117 5.12 10.00 -19.45
N PRO A 118 4.94 9.62 -20.74
CA PRO A 118 3.68 9.05 -21.19
C PRO A 118 3.43 7.70 -20.51
N PHE A 119 2.16 7.35 -20.32
CA PHE A 119 1.75 6.05 -19.82
C PHE A 119 0.73 5.43 -20.74
N ASP A 120 1.01 4.22 -21.23
CA ASP A 120 0.10 3.43 -22.05
C ASP A 120 -0.49 2.30 -21.21
N TYR A 121 -1.78 2.43 -20.86
CA TYR A 121 -2.52 1.42 -20.12
C TYR A 121 -2.55 0.07 -20.84
N ARG A 122 -2.77 0.09 -22.16
CA ARG A 122 -2.87 -1.13 -22.98
C ARG A 122 -1.54 -1.86 -23.01
N ALA A 123 -0.45 -1.15 -23.27
CA ALA A 123 0.89 -1.74 -23.25
C ALA A 123 1.21 -2.34 -21.88
N CYS A 124 0.97 -1.59 -20.80
CA CYS A 124 1.21 -2.06 -19.43
C CYS A 124 0.47 -3.37 -19.10
N TRP A 125 -0.78 -3.49 -19.52
CA TRP A 125 -1.59 -4.68 -19.26
C TRP A 125 -1.16 -5.87 -20.10
N LEU A 126 -0.86 -5.64 -21.39
CA LEU A 126 -0.35 -6.67 -22.28
C LEU A 126 1.01 -7.19 -21.81
N ASP A 127 1.92 -6.32 -21.40
CA ASP A 127 3.23 -6.69 -20.87
C ASP A 127 3.09 -7.59 -19.64
N TYR A 128 2.15 -7.28 -18.75
CA TYR A 128 1.86 -8.14 -17.61
C TYR A 128 1.32 -9.50 -18.05
N LEU A 129 0.35 -9.56 -18.98
CA LEU A 129 -0.18 -10.82 -19.51
C LEU A 129 0.92 -11.69 -20.14
N VAL A 130 1.84 -11.08 -20.91
CA VAL A 130 3.02 -11.76 -21.46
C VAL A 130 3.89 -12.32 -20.34
N SER A 131 4.15 -11.53 -19.29
CA SER A 131 5.01 -11.95 -18.17
C SER A 131 4.48 -13.18 -17.42
N ILE A 132 3.16 -13.37 -17.41
CA ILE A 132 2.50 -14.53 -16.79
C ILE A 132 2.10 -15.61 -17.80
N HIS A 133 2.63 -15.56 -19.03
CA HIS A 133 2.39 -16.53 -20.10
C HIS A 133 0.91 -16.68 -20.49
N MET A 134 0.15 -15.58 -20.41
CA MET A 134 -1.24 -15.51 -20.84
C MET A 134 -1.35 -14.93 -22.26
N PRO A 135 -2.46 -15.21 -22.99
CA PRO A 135 -2.68 -14.61 -24.30
C PRO A 135 -2.67 -13.07 -24.25
N THR A 136 -2.11 -12.44 -25.28
CA THR A 136 -2.02 -10.98 -25.44
C THR A 136 -3.35 -10.39 -25.93
N ASP A 137 -4.40 -10.64 -25.17
CA ASP A 137 -5.75 -10.16 -25.41
C ASP A 137 -6.29 -9.57 -24.10
N LEU A 138 -6.67 -8.29 -24.13
CA LEU A 138 -7.12 -7.55 -22.96
C LEU A 138 -8.41 -8.12 -22.35
N ALA A 139 -9.20 -8.89 -23.12
CA ALA A 139 -10.34 -9.62 -22.57
C ALA A 139 -9.92 -10.57 -21.44
N TRP A 140 -8.66 -11.03 -21.42
CA TRP A 140 -8.15 -11.84 -20.32
C TRP A 140 -7.98 -11.09 -19.02
N ALA A 141 -7.73 -9.77 -19.02
CA ALA A 141 -7.68 -9.00 -17.78
C ALA A 141 -9.04 -9.06 -17.05
N ARG A 142 -10.12 -8.82 -17.80
CA ARG A 142 -11.50 -8.97 -17.29
C ARG A 142 -11.79 -10.40 -16.83
N ARG A 143 -11.47 -11.42 -17.63
CA ARG A 143 -11.70 -12.84 -17.26
C ARG A 143 -10.93 -13.26 -16.01
N LEU A 144 -9.69 -12.78 -15.85
CA LEU A 144 -8.88 -13.06 -14.67
C LEU A 144 -9.47 -12.40 -13.43
N ALA A 145 -9.92 -11.15 -13.53
CA ALA A 145 -10.64 -10.48 -12.45
C ALA A 145 -11.96 -11.20 -12.11
N GLU A 146 -12.75 -11.58 -13.12
CA GLU A 146 -13.99 -12.36 -12.94
C GLU A 146 -13.75 -13.67 -12.18
N ARG A 147 -12.65 -14.37 -12.49
CA ARG A 147 -12.25 -15.61 -11.82
C ARG A 147 -11.88 -15.42 -10.34
N GLU A 148 -11.23 -14.30 -10.00
CA GLU A 148 -10.94 -13.95 -8.60
C GLU A 148 -12.20 -13.59 -7.82
N GLY A 149 -13.21 -13.07 -8.52
CA GLY A 149 -14.51 -12.73 -7.95
C GLY A 149 -14.50 -11.39 -7.20
N PRO A 150 -15.61 -11.07 -6.51
CA PRO A 150 -15.86 -9.73 -5.93
C PRO A 150 -15.05 -9.44 -4.65
N VAL A 151 -13.98 -10.20 -4.40
CA VAL A 151 -13.03 -9.97 -3.33
C VAL A 151 -11.64 -9.94 -3.92
N GLN A 152 -11.02 -8.76 -3.97
CA GLN A 152 -9.67 -8.59 -4.50
C GLN A 152 -8.74 -8.04 -3.42
N ASN A 153 -7.63 -8.71 -3.15
CA ASN A 153 -6.65 -8.29 -2.13
C ASN A 153 -7.27 -7.96 -0.75
N GLY A 154 -8.29 -8.72 -0.34
CA GLY A 154 -9.03 -8.47 0.91
C GLY A 154 -10.04 -7.31 0.86
N VAL A 155 -10.19 -6.66 -0.29
CA VAL A 155 -11.20 -5.62 -0.56
C VAL A 155 -12.48 -6.27 -1.07
N VAL A 156 -13.60 -5.99 -0.40
CA VAL A 156 -14.90 -6.58 -0.73
C VAL A 156 -15.76 -5.57 -1.49
N PHE A 157 -16.18 -5.94 -2.69
CA PHE A 157 -17.07 -5.13 -3.52
C PHE A 157 -18.54 -5.28 -3.14
N THR A 158 -19.34 -4.25 -3.44
CA THR A 158 -20.79 -4.41 -3.59
C THR A 158 -21.09 -5.10 -4.93
N VAL A 159 -22.29 -5.64 -5.11
CA VAL A 159 -22.66 -6.31 -6.38
C VAL A 159 -22.63 -5.31 -7.54
N SER A 160 -23.16 -4.10 -7.35
CA SER A 160 -23.13 -3.04 -8.36
C SER A 160 -21.72 -2.51 -8.59
N GLY A 161 -20.93 -2.36 -7.53
CA GLY A 161 -19.53 -1.96 -7.61
C GLY A 161 -18.66 -2.94 -8.37
N TRP A 162 -18.87 -4.23 -8.15
CA TRP A 162 -18.15 -5.28 -8.87
C TRP A 162 -18.40 -5.21 -10.38
N ARG A 163 -19.66 -5.02 -10.79
CA ARG A 163 -20.01 -4.85 -12.21
C ARG A 163 -19.36 -3.61 -12.80
N ALA A 164 -19.48 -2.47 -12.12
CA ALA A 164 -18.86 -1.23 -12.58
C ALA A 164 -17.33 -1.33 -12.69
N TYR A 165 -16.70 -2.04 -11.75
CA TYR A 165 -15.27 -2.34 -11.83
C TYR A 165 -14.94 -3.21 -13.04
N LEU A 166 -15.64 -4.32 -13.28
CA LEU A 166 -15.40 -5.17 -14.45
C LEU A 166 -15.62 -4.42 -15.77
N ASP A 167 -16.62 -3.55 -15.83
CA ASP A 167 -16.88 -2.71 -16.99
C ASP A 167 -15.77 -1.66 -17.17
N SER A 168 -15.16 -1.16 -16.08
CA SER A 168 -13.98 -0.28 -16.17
C SER A 168 -12.72 -0.99 -16.66
N LEU A 169 -12.69 -2.34 -16.70
CA LEU A 169 -11.56 -3.07 -17.24
C LEU A 169 -11.59 -3.20 -18.77
N ASP A 170 -12.67 -2.78 -19.42
CA ASP A 170 -12.79 -2.76 -20.87
C ASP A 170 -12.12 -1.51 -21.44
N LEU A 171 -10.79 -1.57 -21.59
CA LEU A 171 -9.98 -0.48 -22.15
C LEU A 171 -10.34 -0.13 -23.60
N ASP A 172 -11.05 -1.00 -24.32
CA ASP A 172 -11.47 -0.78 -25.71
C ASP A 172 -12.83 -0.04 -25.79
N HIS A 173 -13.68 -0.10 -24.76
CA HIS A 173 -14.99 0.59 -24.72
C HIS A 173 -14.98 1.93 -23.97
N ALA A 174 -14.15 2.11 -22.95
CA ALA A 174 -14.03 3.38 -22.24
C ALA A 174 -12.66 3.49 -21.56
N PRO A 175 -11.79 4.43 -21.95
CA PRO A 175 -10.57 4.65 -21.20
C PRO A 175 -10.93 5.05 -19.78
N VAL A 176 -10.29 4.43 -18.79
CA VAL A 176 -10.50 4.79 -17.39
C VAL A 176 -10.06 6.25 -17.22
N GLN A 177 -11.02 7.16 -17.12
CA GLN A 177 -10.74 8.57 -16.92
C GLN A 177 -10.30 8.78 -15.47
N ALA A 178 -9.09 9.32 -15.33
CA ALA A 178 -8.52 9.77 -14.07
C ALA A 178 -9.17 11.08 -13.59
#